data_AF-A0A3P6G5S5-F1
#
_entry.id   AF-A0A3P6G5S5-F1
#
_cell.length_a   1.000
_cell.length_b   1.000
_cell.length_c   1.000
_cell.angle_alpha   90.00
_cell.angle_beta   90.00
_cell.angle_gamma   90.00
#
_symmetry.space_group_name_H-M   'P 1'
#
loop_
_entity.id
_entity.type
_entity.pdbx_description
1 polymer ?
#
loop_
_entity_poly.entity_id
_entity_poly.type
_entity_poly.pdbx_seq_one_letter_code
_entity_poly.pdbx_strand_id
1 'polypeptide(L)'
;MANMKTEFMALWDGFYTNPNVRVMVLAATNIPSELDEEILRRLPQAFEIGMPNRKEKAEIFKVALKGERVEPDIDYDHVARLCEGYTG
;
A
#
# COMPACT_ATOMS: atom_id res chain seq x y z
N MET A 1 -20.21 -16.38 -0.42
CA MET A 1 -18.79 -16.03 -0.49
C MET A 1 -17.94 -17.00 -1.31
N ALA A 2 -18.14 -18.33 -1.23
CA ALA A 2 -17.37 -19.31 -2.02
C ALA A 2 -17.33 -19.01 -3.54
N ASN A 3 -18.43 -18.50 -4.10
CA ASN A 3 -18.51 -18.20 -5.54
C ASN A 3 -17.59 -17.05 -5.99
N MET A 4 -17.37 -16.03 -5.15
CA MET A 4 -16.59 -14.85 -5.52
C MET A 4 -15.09 -15.14 -5.57
N LYS A 5 -14.58 -15.96 -4.64
CA LYS A 5 -13.18 -16.43 -4.68
C LYS A 5 -12.93 -17.22 -5.96
N THR A 6 -13.78 -18.21 -6.25
CA THR A 6 -13.63 -19.06 -7.44
C THR A 6 -13.71 -18.25 -8.73
N GLU A 7 -14.67 -17.33 -8.84
CA GLU A 7 -14.82 -16.47 -10.01
C GLU A 7 -13.62 -15.55 -10.21
N PHE A 8 -13.11 -14.94 -9.14
CA PHE A 8 -11.91 -14.11 -9.20
C PHE A 8 -10.70 -14.89 -9.71
N MET A 9 -10.50 -16.12 -9.23
CA MET A 9 -9.38 -16.95 -9.65
C MET A 9 -9.50 -17.39 -11.13
N ALA A 10 -10.71 -17.69 -11.58
CA ALA A 10 -10.97 -18.00 -12.99
C ALA A 10 -10.67 -16.80 -13.91
N LEU A 11 -11.04 -15.58 -13.49
CA LEU A 11 -10.71 -14.36 -14.23
C LEU A 11 -9.20 -14.07 -14.24
N TRP A 12 -8.51 -14.30 -13.12
CA TRP A 12 -7.06 -14.13 -13.04
C TRP A 12 -6.34 -15.07 -13.99
N ASP A 13 -6.70 -16.35 -14.04
CA ASP A 13 -6.10 -17.30 -14.96
C ASP A 13 -6.32 -16.88 -16.44
N GLY A 14 -7.42 -16.16 -16.71
CA GLY A 14 -7.72 -15.53 -17.99
C GLY A 14 -6.72 -14.45 -18.44
N PHE A 15 -5.90 -13.89 -17.56
CA PHE A 15 -4.91 -12.85 -17.93
C PHE A 15 -3.84 -13.36 -18.90
N TYR A 16 -3.56 -14.65 -18.91
CA TYR A 16 -2.57 -15.25 -19.81
C TYR A 16 -3.11 -15.58 -21.21
N THR A 17 -4.40 -15.35 -21.46
CA THR A 17 -5.05 -15.77 -22.72
C THR A 17 -4.76 -14.86 -23.91
N ASN A 18 -4.39 -13.60 -23.69
CA ASN A 18 -4.04 -12.66 -24.74
C ASN A 18 -2.59 -12.17 -24.57
N PRO A 19 -1.65 -12.59 -25.43
CA PRO A 19 -0.24 -12.24 -25.30
C PRO A 19 0.05 -10.74 -25.52
N ASN A 20 -0.89 -9.99 -26.10
CA ASN A 20 -0.78 -8.55 -26.31
C ASN A 20 -1.23 -7.72 -25.10
N VAL A 21 -1.79 -8.36 -24.07
CA VAL A 21 -2.26 -7.69 -22.85
C VAL A 21 -1.38 -8.13 -21.68
N ARG A 22 -0.93 -7.17 -20.88
CA ARG A 22 -0.22 -7.44 -19.62
C ARG A 22 -1.04 -6.85 -18.48
N VAL A 23 -1.43 -7.71 -17.54
CA VAL A 23 -2.14 -7.31 -16.33
C VAL A 23 -1.20 -7.44 -15.15
N MET A 24 -1.10 -6.39 -14.34
CA MET A 24 -0.41 -6.40 -13.04
C MET A 24 -1.46 -6.34 -11.95
N VAL A 25 -1.37 -7.25 -10.97
CA VAL A 25 -2.25 -7.27 -9.80
C VAL A 25 -1.47 -6.81 -8.59
N LEU A 26 -1.99 -5.80 -7.90
CA LEU A 26 -1.52 -5.36 -6.59
C LEU A 26 -2.61 -5.68 -5.57
N ALA A 27 -2.21 -6.29 -4.45
CA ALA A 27 -3.10 -6.61 -3.35
C ALA A 27 -2.63 -5.89 -2.08
N ALA A 28 -3.58 -5.53 -1.22
CA ALA A 28 -3.32 -4.93 0.09
C ALA A 28 -4.24 -5.58 1.12
N THR A 29 -3.70 -5.90 2.29
CA THR A 29 -4.46 -6.41 3.44
C THR A 29 -3.82 -5.95 4.74
N ASN A 30 -4.65 -5.67 5.74
CA ASN A 30 -4.19 -5.43 7.12
C ASN A 30 -4.22 -6.71 7.97
N ILE A 31 -4.67 -7.83 7.39
CA ILE A 31 -4.81 -9.12 8.07
C ILE A 31 -4.23 -10.21 7.15
N PRO A 32 -2.89 -10.28 6.99
CA PRO A 32 -2.25 -11.21 6.05
C PRO A 32 -2.47 -12.68 6.42
N SER A 33 -2.70 -12.98 7.70
CA SER A 33 -2.91 -14.35 8.19
C SER A 33 -4.23 -14.98 7.76
N GLU A 34 -5.21 -14.18 7.32
CA GLU A 34 -6.52 -14.67 6.86
C GLU A 34 -6.55 -14.95 5.34
N LEU A 35 -5.46 -14.67 4.62
CA LEU A 35 -5.40 -14.90 3.19
C LEU A 35 -5.21 -16.38 2.85
N ASP A 36 -5.91 -16.81 1.81
CA ASP A 36 -5.85 -18.17 1.31
C ASP A 36 -4.52 -18.47 0.58
N GLU A 37 -3.93 -19.64 0.85
CA GLU A 37 -2.65 -20.05 0.24
C GLU A 37 -2.66 -20.07 -1.30
N GLU A 38 -3.78 -20.40 -1.94
CA GLU A 38 -3.88 -20.46 -3.40
C GLU A 38 -3.77 -19.06 -4.04
N ILE A 39 -4.21 -18.03 -3.32
CA ILE A 39 -4.09 -16.62 -3.71
C ILE A 39 -2.65 -16.16 -3.45
N LEU A 40 -2.09 -16.48 -2.29
CA LEU A 40 -0.72 -16.11 -1.92
C LEU A 40 0.33 -16.67 -2.91
N ARG A 41 0.14 -17.89 -3.42
CA ARG A 41 1.01 -18.46 -4.47
C ARG A 41 1.02 -17.65 -5.77
N ARG A 42 -0.04 -16.88 -6.07
CA ARG A 42 -0.13 -15.99 -7.24
C ARG A 42 0.38 -14.58 -6.95
N LEU A 43 0.70 -14.26 -5.69
CA LEU A 43 1.28 -12.99 -5.22
C LEU A 43 2.66 -13.25 -4.59
N PRO A 44 3.68 -13.57 -5.41
CA PRO A 44 4.98 -14.04 -4.91
C PRO A 44 5.79 -12.95 -4.19
N GLN A 45 5.44 -11.67 -4.36
CA GLN A 45 6.09 -10.55 -3.69
C GLN A 45 5.12 -9.92 -2.69
N ALA A 46 5.53 -9.90 -1.42
CA ALA A 46 4.83 -9.23 -0.35
C ALA A 46 5.79 -8.22 0.31
N PHE A 47 5.28 -7.04 0.60
CA PHE A 47 6.02 -5.98 1.29
C PHE A 47 5.25 -5.61 2.54
N GLU A 48 5.89 -5.78 3.70
CA GLU A 48 5.34 -5.30 4.95
C GLU A 48 5.53 -3.79 5.03
N ILE A 49 4.43 -3.07 5.26
CA ILE A 49 4.45 -1.62 5.42
C ILE A 49 4.33 -1.32 6.92
N GLY A 50 5.46 -0.92 7.51
CA GLY A 50 5.53 -0.50 8.90
C GLY A 50 5.10 0.96 9.10
N MET A 51 5.09 1.37 10.37
CA MET A 51 4.87 2.76 10.74
C MET A 51 6.00 3.65 10.21
N PRO A 52 5.70 4.84 9.66
CA PRO A 52 6.74 5.73 9.19
C PRO A 52 7.60 6.20 10.37
N ASN A 53 8.90 6.18 10.19
CA ASN A 53 9.82 6.78 11.15
C ASN A 53 9.73 8.32 11.10
N ARG A 54 10.40 8.99 12.03
CA ARG A 54 10.34 10.45 12.14
C ARG A 54 10.77 11.18 10.87
N LYS A 55 11.80 10.69 10.18
CA LYS A 55 12.29 11.31 8.94
C LYS A 55 11.27 11.13 7.81
N GLU A 56 10.69 9.94 7.70
CA GLU A 56 9.61 9.66 6.74
C GLU A 56 8.38 10.52 7.00
N LYS A 57 7.99 10.73 8.27
CA LYS A 57 6.91 11.65 8.65
C LYS A 57 7.18 13.10 8.21
N ALA A 58 8.40 13.59 8.39
CA ALA A 58 8.77 14.93 7.92
C ALA A 58 8.63 15.04 6.39
N GLU A 59 9.01 14.01 5.64
CA GLU A 59 8.81 13.97 4.19
C GLU A 59 7.33 13.89 3.79
N ILE A 60 6.52 13.12 4.53
CA ILE A 60 5.07 13.07 4.34
C ILE A 60 4.47 14.47 4.51
N PHE A 61 4.84 15.21 5.56
CA PHE A 61 4.36 16.57 5.75
C PHE A 61 4.77 17.51 4.61
N LYS A 62 6.00 17.43 4.12
CA LYS A 62 6.46 18.24 2.98
C LYS A 62 5.63 17.95 1.72
N VAL A 63 5.30 16.69 1.47
CA VAL A 63 4.48 16.30 0.31
C VAL A 63 3.02 16.73 0.50
N ALA A 64 2.45 16.46 1.67
CA ALA A 64 1.06 16.78 2.00
C ALA A 64 0.79 18.30 1.97
N LEU A 65 1.77 19.13 2.35
CA LEU A 65 1.63 20.58 2.45
C LEU A 65 2.20 21.33 1.24
N LYS A 66 2.65 20.64 0.18
CA LYS A 66 3.34 21.23 -0.98
C LYS A 66 2.55 22.32 -1.72
N GLY A 67 1.23 22.35 -1.58
CA GLY A 67 0.35 23.37 -2.20
C GLY A 67 -0.25 24.37 -1.22
N GLU A 68 0.03 24.23 0.08
CA GLU A 68 -0.62 25.00 1.13
C GLU A 68 0.20 26.22 1.53
N ARG A 69 -0.48 27.22 2.11
CA ARG A 69 0.21 28.36 2.75
C ARG A 69 0.76 27.91 4.10
N VAL A 70 2.07 27.66 4.13
CA VAL A 70 2.82 27.38 5.35
C VAL A 70 3.74 28.55 5.69
N GLU A 71 4.08 28.69 6.97
CA GLU A 71 5.12 29.62 7.39
C GLU A 71 6.45 29.26 6.69
N PRO A 72 7.24 30.24 6.20
CA PRO A 72 8.48 29.97 5.46
C PRO A 72 9.53 29.17 6.25
N ASP A 73 9.46 29.21 7.57
CA ASP A 73 10.40 28.61 8.52
C ASP A 73 9.81 27.42 9.28
N ILE A 74 8.72 26.82 8.78
CA ILE A 74 8.10 25.64 9.40
C ILE A 74 9.13 24.50 9.62
N ASP A 75 9.27 24.09 10.88
CA ASP A 75 10.12 22.96 11.27
C ASP A 75 9.33 21.63 11.18
N TYR A 76 9.35 21.03 9.99
CA TYR A 76 8.73 19.71 9.74
C TYR A 76 9.30 18.61 10.63
N ASP A 77 10.58 18.70 11.01
CA ASP A 77 11.19 17.72 11.91
C ASP A 77 10.66 17.86 13.33
N HIS A 78 10.27 19.06 13.76
CA HIS A 78 9.59 19.31 15.03
C HIS A 78 8.18 18.74 15.01
N VAL A 79 7.40 19.05 13.98
CA VAL A 79 6.04 18.50 13.84
C VAL A 79 6.07 16.98 13.82
N ALA A 80 7.00 16.38 13.08
CA ALA A 80 7.18 14.92 13.05
C ALA A 80 7.52 14.29 14.42
N ARG A 81 8.20 15.01 15.33
CA ARG A 81 8.43 14.53 16.72
C ARG A 81 7.14 14.44 17.52
N LEU A 82 6.21 15.36 17.30
CA LEU A 82 4.95 15.44 18.05
C LEU A 82 3.95 14.36 17.61
N CYS A 83 4.15 13.77 16.42
CA CYS A 83 3.24 12.79 15.82
C CYS A 83 3.71 11.33 16.03
N GLU A 84 4.27 11.00 17.20
CA GLU A 84 4.58 9.60 17.54
C GLU A 84 3.30 8.74 17.54
N GLY A 85 3.36 7.53 16.97
CA GLY A 85 2.20 6.65 16.83
C GLY A 85 1.24 6.94 15.66
N TYR A 86 1.48 7.98 14.86
CA TYR A 86 0.69 8.27 13.65
C TYR A 86 1.19 7.48 12.44
N THR A 87 0.28 7.02 11.57
CA THR A 87 0.51 6.06 10.48
C THR A 87 0.86 6.70 9.12
N GLY A 88 0.81 8.03 9.00
CA GLY A 88 1.02 8.76 7.74
C GLY A 88 -0.11 9.71 7.42
#